data_AF-A0A3D3J1V8-F1
#
_entry.id   AF-A0A3D3J1V8-F1
#
_cell.length_a   1.000
_cell.length_b   1.000
_cell.length_c   1.000
_cell.angle_alpha   90.00
_cell.angle_beta   90.00
_cell.angle_gamma   90.00
#
_symmetry.space_group_name_H-M   'P 1'
#
loop_
_entity.id
_entity.type
_entity.pdbx_description
1 polymer ?
#
loop_
_entity_poly.entity_id
_entity_poly.type
_entity_poly.pdbx_seq_one_letter_code
_entity_poly.pdbx_strand_id
1 'polypeptide(L)'
;MTERINTVMLKKLIDGQTCASCRICCEYDDSDVWDAPGFTQEEWDRAKIADRFGWSKRGELYYLDMKKDKDGLYHCPCLSENGCILGDKKPFRCALWPLYVVRNGGGLYFAVSDVCPQVYPMDDERILSGISHVAPMIREAVKRDPSLVEELHENYRILADINEVG
;
A
#
# COMPACT_ATOMS: atom_id res chain seq x y z
N MET A 1 -11.52 -11.80 -19.74
CA MET A 1 -11.51 -12.54 -18.46
C MET A 1 -10.60 -11.79 -17.52
N THR A 2 -11.15 -10.86 -16.75
CA THR A 2 -10.38 -10.03 -15.80
C THR A 2 -10.15 -10.89 -14.56
N GLU A 3 -9.02 -11.59 -14.54
CA GLU A 3 -8.64 -12.39 -13.37
C GLU A 3 -8.54 -11.49 -12.15
N ARG A 4 -9.08 -12.02 -11.07
CA ARG A 4 -9.42 -11.29 -9.85
C ARG A 4 -8.13 -10.87 -9.16
N ILE A 5 -7.67 -9.64 -9.39
CA ILE A 5 -6.74 -8.97 -8.48
C ILE A 5 -7.53 -8.68 -7.22
N ASN A 6 -7.57 -9.65 -6.32
CA ASN A 6 -7.93 -9.55 -4.90
C ASN A 6 -7.85 -10.97 -4.36
N THR A 7 -6.98 -11.24 -3.40
CA THR A 7 -7.26 -11.12 -1.97
C THR A 7 -5.90 -11.33 -1.30
N VAL A 8 -5.51 -10.58 -0.27
CA VAL A 8 -4.34 -10.89 0.58
C VAL A 8 -2.93 -10.55 0.00
N MET A 9 -2.62 -9.28 -0.30
CA MET A 9 -1.23 -8.93 -0.67
C MET A 9 -0.23 -9.32 0.43
N LEU A 10 -0.52 -8.99 1.70
CA LEU A 10 0.45 -9.18 2.80
C LEU A 10 -0.01 -10.08 3.96
N LYS A 11 -1.17 -10.75 3.92
CA LYS A 11 -1.65 -11.49 5.12
C LYS A 11 -0.79 -12.71 5.50
N LYS A 12 0.14 -13.17 4.64
CA LYS A 12 1.18 -14.15 5.02
C LYS A 12 2.37 -13.52 5.75
N LEU A 13 2.55 -12.21 5.63
CA LEU A 13 3.62 -11.45 6.26
C LEU A 13 3.17 -10.81 7.58
N ILE A 14 1.99 -10.20 7.58
CA ILE A 14 1.41 -9.51 8.74
C ILE A 14 -0.11 -9.73 8.79
N ASP A 15 -0.63 -10.08 9.96
CA ASP A 15 -2.06 -10.31 10.12
C ASP A 15 -2.85 -8.99 10.26
N GLY A 16 -4.16 -9.07 9.99
CA GLY A 16 -5.03 -7.89 10.00
C GLY A 16 -5.25 -7.28 11.39
N GLN A 17 -5.16 -8.06 12.47
CA GLN A 17 -5.36 -7.56 13.84
C GLN A 17 -4.15 -6.73 14.29
N THR A 18 -2.95 -7.18 13.95
CA THR A 18 -1.71 -6.42 14.16
C THR A 18 -1.80 -5.07 13.45
N CYS A 19 -2.22 -5.04 12.18
CA CYS A 19 -2.40 -3.77 11.46
C CYS A 19 -3.53 -2.90 12.06
N ALA A 20 -4.67 -3.48 12.44
CA ALA A 20 -5.80 -2.76 13.04
C ALA A 20 -5.45 -2.10 14.38
N SER A 21 -4.52 -2.71 15.14
CA SER A 21 -4.01 -2.17 16.40
C SER A 21 -2.95 -1.09 16.15
N CYS A 22 -2.10 -1.25 15.13
CA CYS A 22 -0.99 -0.35 14.81
C CYS A 22 -1.45 0.98 14.18
N ARG A 23 -2.35 0.93 13.19
CA ARG A 23 -2.99 2.09 12.52
C ARG A 23 -2.08 3.09 11.79
N ILE A 24 -0.76 2.99 11.92
CA ILE A 24 0.20 3.95 11.38
C ILE A 24 0.02 4.27 9.87
N CYS A 25 -0.39 3.30 9.05
CA CYS A 25 -0.61 3.54 7.62
C CYS A 25 -1.94 4.23 7.27
N CYS A 26 -2.73 4.59 8.29
CA CYS A 26 -4.04 5.23 8.15
C CYS A 26 -4.12 6.58 8.88
N GLU A 27 -3.03 7.01 9.50
CA GLU A 27 -2.89 8.27 10.23
C GLU A 27 -1.75 9.06 9.61
N TYR A 28 -1.99 10.33 9.32
CA TYR A 28 -1.06 11.21 8.60
C TYR A 28 -1.01 12.57 9.28
N ASP A 29 0.09 13.30 9.15
CA ASP A 29 0.19 14.71 9.49
C ASP A 29 0.42 15.57 8.23
N ASP A 30 0.71 16.87 8.40
CA ASP A 30 0.93 17.76 7.25
C ASP A 30 2.15 17.38 6.40
N SER A 31 3.10 16.64 6.97
CA SER A 31 4.35 16.26 6.33
C SER A 31 4.23 15.01 5.44
N ASP A 32 3.22 14.15 5.67
CA ASP A 32 3.08 12.87 4.97
C ASP A 32 1.69 12.61 4.36
N VAL A 33 0.68 13.46 4.61
CA VAL A 33 -0.67 13.30 4.02
C VAL A 33 -0.68 13.28 2.49
N TRP A 34 0.36 13.83 1.85
CA TRP A 34 0.54 13.77 0.41
C TRP A 34 0.81 12.34 -0.10
N ASP A 35 1.31 11.44 0.75
CA ASP A 35 1.58 10.02 0.46
C ASP A 35 0.35 9.11 0.69
N ALA A 36 -0.78 9.70 1.11
CA ALA A 36 -2.03 8.96 1.23
C ALA A 36 -2.39 8.28 -0.12
N PRO A 37 -2.69 6.96 -0.13
CA PRO A 37 -2.79 6.21 -1.37
C PRO A 37 -4.03 6.60 -2.18
N GLY A 38 -3.80 7.08 -3.40
CA GLY A 38 -4.85 7.30 -4.39
C GLY A 38 -5.34 5.98 -5.01
N PHE A 39 -6.52 6.04 -5.61
CA PHE A 39 -7.13 4.96 -6.37
C PHE A 39 -7.05 5.29 -7.86
N THR A 40 -6.61 4.34 -8.67
CA THR A 40 -6.87 4.37 -10.11
C THR A 40 -8.37 4.27 -10.39
N GLN A 41 -8.80 4.60 -11.62
CA GLN A 41 -10.21 4.44 -12.03
C GLN A 41 -10.74 3.02 -11.76
N GLU A 42 -9.98 1.99 -12.14
CA GLU A 42 -10.37 0.58 -11.95
C GLU A 42 -10.57 0.24 -10.46
N GLU A 43 -9.67 0.74 -9.61
CA GLU A 43 -9.72 0.47 -8.17
C GLU A 43 -10.85 1.24 -7.48
N TRP A 44 -11.10 2.48 -7.93
CA TRP A 44 -12.19 3.31 -7.43
C TRP A 44 -13.56 2.67 -7.70
N ASP A 45 -13.78 2.24 -8.94
CA ASP A 45 -15.02 1.57 -9.36
C ASP A 45 -15.22 0.24 -8.61
N ARG A 46 -14.12 -0.49 -8.36
CA ARG A 46 -14.13 -1.74 -7.58
C ARG A 46 -14.44 -1.51 -6.10
N ALA A 47 -13.93 -0.43 -5.51
CA ALA A 47 -14.07 -0.13 -4.10
C ALA A 47 -15.54 0.09 -3.70
N LYS A 48 -16.33 0.73 -4.58
CA LYS A 48 -17.75 1.08 -4.34
C LYS A 48 -17.95 1.88 -3.06
N ILE A 49 -17.13 2.93 -2.88
CA ILE A 49 -17.11 3.78 -1.68
C ILE A 49 -17.46 5.25 -1.96
N ALA A 50 -17.68 5.62 -3.22
CA ALA A 50 -17.92 7.02 -3.63
C ALA A 50 -19.11 7.67 -2.91
N ASP A 51 -20.17 6.91 -2.63
CA ASP A 51 -21.36 7.42 -1.93
C ASP A 51 -21.21 7.48 -0.41
N ARG A 52 -20.09 6.95 0.13
CA ARG A 52 -19.88 6.82 1.59
C ARG A 52 -18.99 7.90 2.16
N PHE A 53 -18.10 8.48 1.35
CA PHE A 53 -17.06 9.40 1.79
C PHE A 53 -16.92 10.57 0.82
N GLY A 54 -16.43 11.71 1.32
CA GLY A 54 -15.94 12.79 0.47
C GLY A 54 -14.71 12.33 -0.31
N TRP A 55 -14.53 12.84 -1.52
CA TRP A 55 -13.41 12.52 -2.37
C TRP A 55 -13.11 13.63 -3.36
N SER A 56 -11.86 13.66 -3.82
CA SER A 56 -11.38 14.57 -4.86
C SER A 56 -10.56 13.81 -5.90
N LYS A 57 -10.62 14.25 -7.16
CA LYS A 57 -9.73 13.74 -8.22
C LYS A 57 -8.52 14.67 -8.32
N ARG A 58 -7.31 14.10 -8.32
CA ARG A 58 -6.04 14.83 -8.54
C ARG A 58 -5.28 14.12 -9.66
N GLY A 59 -5.08 14.80 -10.79
CA GLY A 59 -4.60 14.13 -12.00
C GLY A 59 -5.57 13.01 -12.41
N GLU A 60 -5.06 11.79 -12.57
CA GLU A 60 -5.86 10.60 -12.91
C GLU A 60 -6.30 9.74 -11.71
N LEU A 61 -5.93 10.14 -10.49
CA LEU A 61 -6.20 9.37 -9.28
C LEU A 61 -7.33 9.99 -8.44
N TYR A 62 -8.09 9.12 -7.79
CA TYR A 62 -9.15 9.47 -6.84
C TYR A 62 -8.61 9.36 -5.42
N TYR A 63 -8.82 10.39 -4.60
CA TYR A 63 -8.37 10.45 -3.21
C TYR A 63 -9.57 10.62 -2.30
N LEU A 64 -9.55 9.92 -1.16
CA LEU A 64 -10.54 10.11 -0.11
C LEU A 64 -10.22 11.39 0.66
N ASP A 65 -11.24 12.18 0.95
CA ASP A 65 -11.08 13.37 1.77
C ASP A 65 -10.84 12.94 3.23
N MET A 66 -9.67 13.29 3.75
CA MET A 66 -9.31 13.05 5.15
C MET A 66 -9.56 14.30 5.97
N LYS A 67 -10.12 14.12 7.17
CA LYS A 67 -10.35 15.21 8.11
C LYS A 67 -9.23 15.25 9.14
N LYS A 68 -8.71 16.45 9.37
CA LYS A 68 -7.76 16.73 10.45
C LYS A 68 -8.51 16.76 11.78
N ASP A 69 -8.01 16.05 12.77
CA ASP A 69 -8.55 16.06 14.13
C ASP A 69 -8.01 17.26 14.94
N LYS A 70 -8.35 17.29 16.22
CA LYS A 70 -7.92 18.35 17.16
C LYS A 70 -6.41 18.34 17.46
N ASP A 71 -5.76 17.19 17.27
CA ASP A 71 -4.35 16.96 17.56
C ASP A 71 -3.49 17.18 16.30
N GLY A 72 -4.14 17.46 15.16
CA GLY A 72 -3.50 17.79 13.90
C GLY A 72 -3.28 16.60 12.98
N LEU A 73 -3.92 15.46 13.24
CA LEU A 73 -3.77 14.25 12.45
C LEU A 73 -4.94 14.05 11.48
N TYR A 74 -4.61 13.68 10.25
CA TYR A 74 -5.55 13.23 9.24
C TYR A 74 -5.78 11.74 9.37
N HIS A 75 -7.05 11.33 9.36
CA HIS A 75 -7.43 9.93 9.49
C HIS A 75 -8.06 9.41 8.20
N CYS A 76 -7.60 8.25 7.73
CA CYS A 76 -8.22 7.54 6.62
C CYS A 76 -9.67 7.18 6.99
N PRO A 77 -10.67 7.61 6.21
CA PRO A 77 -12.08 7.36 6.55
C PRO A 77 -12.48 5.89 6.44
N CYS A 78 -11.62 5.05 5.85
CA CYS A 78 -11.80 3.61 5.78
C CYS A 78 -11.25 2.88 7.03
N LEU A 79 -10.59 3.56 7.96
CA LEU A 79 -10.15 2.97 9.23
C LEU A 79 -11.35 2.81 10.18
N SER A 80 -11.53 1.62 10.73
CA SER A 80 -12.50 1.33 11.79
C SER A 80 -11.83 0.73 13.01
N GLU A 81 -12.58 0.51 14.09
CA GLU A 81 -12.10 -0.18 15.29
C GLU A 81 -11.52 -1.57 14.98
N ASN A 82 -12.04 -2.25 13.96
CA ASN A 82 -11.61 -3.58 13.52
C ASN A 82 -10.62 -3.55 12.34
N GLY A 83 -10.02 -2.39 12.05
CA GLY A 83 -9.12 -2.17 10.93
C GLY A 83 -9.81 -1.67 9.66
N CYS A 84 -9.13 -1.79 8.52
CA CYS A 84 -9.58 -1.19 7.26
C CYS A 84 -10.81 -1.89 6.68
N ILE A 85 -11.90 -1.13 6.48
CA ILE A 85 -13.17 -1.64 5.95
C ILE A 85 -13.11 -2.04 4.47
N LEU A 86 -12.08 -1.60 3.73
CA LEU A 86 -11.91 -1.98 2.33
C LEU A 86 -11.56 -3.46 2.18
N GLY A 87 -10.97 -4.07 3.21
CA GLY A 87 -10.53 -5.46 3.14
C GLY A 87 -9.59 -5.67 1.96
N ASP A 88 -10.01 -6.48 1.00
CA ASP A 88 -9.24 -6.73 -0.22
C ASP A 88 -9.48 -5.67 -1.30
N LYS A 89 -10.47 -4.78 -1.17
CA LYS A 89 -10.72 -3.70 -2.15
C LYS A 89 -9.79 -2.48 -1.98
N LYS A 90 -8.72 -2.60 -1.19
CA LYS A 90 -7.71 -1.55 -1.08
C LYS A 90 -7.13 -1.21 -2.46
N PRO A 91 -6.72 0.05 -2.70
CA PRO A 91 -5.91 0.36 -3.86
C PRO A 91 -4.54 -0.31 -3.70
N PHE A 92 -3.86 -0.56 -4.82
CA PHE A 92 -2.61 -1.32 -4.89
C PHE A 92 -1.56 -0.80 -3.90
N ARG A 93 -1.31 0.51 -3.90
CA ARG A 93 -0.36 1.17 -2.99
C ARG A 93 -0.68 0.90 -1.51
N CYS A 94 -1.96 1.03 -1.12
CA CYS A 94 -2.41 0.72 0.24
C CYS A 94 -2.32 -0.77 0.59
N ALA A 95 -2.54 -1.65 -0.39
CA ALA A 95 -2.48 -3.09 -0.18
C ALA A 95 -1.04 -3.61 -0.08
N LEU A 96 -0.08 -2.93 -0.72
CA LEU A 96 1.33 -3.28 -0.74
C LEU A 96 2.11 -2.67 0.44
N TRP A 97 1.65 -1.55 1.00
CA TRP A 97 2.29 -0.92 2.16
C TRP A 97 2.50 -1.92 3.32
N PRO A 98 3.70 -2.01 3.93
CA PRO A 98 4.82 -1.05 3.87
C PRO A 98 5.89 -1.39 2.83
N LEU A 99 5.56 -2.23 1.86
CA LEU A 99 6.44 -2.57 0.77
C LEU A 99 6.21 -1.66 -0.43
N TYR A 100 7.25 -1.52 -1.24
CA TYR A 100 7.26 -0.74 -2.45
C TYR A 100 7.99 -1.51 -3.54
N VAL A 101 7.64 -1.23 -4.80
CA VAL A 101 8.52 -1.52 -5.93
C VAL A 101 9.23 -0.23 -6.26
N VAL A 102 10.56 -0.24 -6.17
CA VAL A 102 11.38 0.97 -6.36
C VAL A 102 12.30 0.81 -7.55
N ARG A 103 12.59 1.94 -8.20
CA ARG A 103 13.65 2.00 -9.21
C ARG A 103 14.99 2.29 -8.54
N ASN A 104 15.98 1.45 -8.79
CA ASN A 104 17.36 1.70 -8.39
C ASN A 104 18.30 1.35 -9.55
N GLY A 105 19.01 2.34 -10.07
CA GLY A 105 19.78 2.20 -11.31
C GLY A 105 18.90 1.74 -12.48
N GLY A 106 19.31 0.65 -13.15
CA GLY A 106 18.57 0.05 -14.27
C GLY A 106 17.52 -1.01 -13.88
N GLY A 107 17.40 -1.33 -12.59
CA GLY A 107 16.56 -2.43 -12.09
C GLY A 107 15.33 -1.98 -11.30
N LEU A 108 14.47 -2.94 -11.00
CA LEU A 108 13.31 -2.79 -10.12
C LEU A 108 13.47 -3.71 -8.92
N TYR A 109 13.24 -3.19 -7.72
CA TYR A 109 13.49 -3.90 -6.48
C TYR A 109 12.28 -3.83 -5.56
N PHE A 110 12.06 -4.90 -4.79
CA PHE A 110 11.23 -4.79 -3.60
C PHE A 110 12.00 -4.02 -2.52
N ALA A 111 11.33 -3.09 -1.87
CA ALA A 111 11.86 -2.36 -0.72
C ALA A 111 10.81 -2.28 0.39
N VAL A 112 11.27 -2.10 1.63
CA VAL A 112 10.43 -1.91 2.81
C VAL A 112 10.72 -0.57 3.46
N SER A 113 9.67 0.16 3.84
CA SER A 113 9.80 1.40 4.61
C SER A 113 10.07 1.15 6.09
N ASP A 114 10.98 1.94 6.66
CA ASP A 114 11.29 1.97 8.10
C ASP A 114 10.16 2.46 9.01
N VAL A 115 9.14 3.09 8.42
CA VAL A 115 7.98 3.60 9.15
C VAL A 115 7.17 2.46 9.75
N CYS A 116 7.12 1.28 9.13
CA CYS A 116 6.34 0.18 9.68
C CYS A 116 7.06 -0.53 10.83
N PRO A 117 6.58 -0.40 12.08
CA PRO A 117 7.26 -0.99 13.24
C PRO A 117 7.15 -2.51 13.30
N GLN A 118 6.28 -3.11 12.47
CA GLN A 118 6.00 -4.53 12.48
C GLN A 118 6.81 -5.29 11.42
N VAL A 119 6.93 -4.74 10.21
CA VAL A 119 7.58 -5.41 9.08
C VAL A 119 9.04 -5.03 8.96
N TYR A 120 9.40 -3.76 9.16
CA TYR A 120 10.78 -3.31 8.97
C TYR A 120 11.83 -4.06 9.83
N PRO A 121 11.55 -4.40 11.11
CA PRO A 121 12.50 -5.15 11.93
C PRO A 121 12.67 -6.62 11.54
N MET A 122 11.81 -7.16 10.67
CA MET A 122 11.94 -8.53 10.19
C MET A 122 13.18 -8.66 9.30
N ASP A 123 13.80 -9.84 9.28
CA ASP A 123 14.85 -10.16 8.31
C ASP A 123 14.27 -10.25 6.88
N ASP A 124 15.14 -10.06 5.89
CA ASP A 124 14.74 -10.00 4.49
C ASP A 124 14.16 -11.35 4.01
N GLU A 125 14.71 -12.47 4.46
CA GLU A 125 14.22 -13.82 4.09
C GLU A 125 12.76 -14.00 4.51
N ARG A 126 12.39 -13.59 5.72
CA ARG A 126 11.01 -13.63 6.23
C ARG A 126 10.08 -12.74 5.40
N ILE A 127 10.51 -11.52 5.07
CA ILE A 127 9.70 -10.60 4.25
C ILE A 127 9.47 -11.19 2.85
N LEU A 128 10.56 -11.60 2.19
CA LEU A 128 10.54 -12.17 0.84
C LEU A 128 9.72 -13.46 0.76
N SER A 129 9.87 -14.36 1.73
CA SER A 129 9.04 -15.56 1.86
C SER A 129 7.55 -15.21 2.01
N GLY A 130 7.25 -14.22 2.86
CA GLY A 130 5.89 -13.71 3.09
C GLY A 130 5.20 -13.16 1.84
N ILE A 131 5.95 -12.59 0.89
CA ILE A 131 5.40 -11.99 -0.35
C ILE A 131 5.61 -12.82 -1.62
N SER A 132 6.39 -13.90 -1.57
CA SER A 132 6.71 -14.76 -2.72
C SER A 132 5.47 -15.13 -3.55
N HIS A 133 4.38 -15.50 -2.89
CA HIS A 133 3.11 -15.87 -3.55
C HIS A 133 2.39 -14.74 -4.29
N VAL A 134 2.68 -13.47 -3.99
CA VAL A 134 2.08 -12.29 -4.64
C VAL A 134 3.05 -11.54 -5.53
N ALA A 135 4.35 -11.85 -5.47
CA ALA A 135 5.37 -11.21 -6.28
C ALA A 135 5.09 -11.27 -7.80
N PRO A 136 4.64 -12.40 -8.39
CA PRO A 136 4.24 -12.42 -9.81
C PRO A 136 3.11 -11.43 -10.16
N MET A 137 2.13 -11.28 -9.26
CA MET A 137 1.02 -10.35 -9.45
C MET A 137 1.51 -8.89 -9.37
N ILE A 138 2.42 -8.61 -8.44
CA ILE A 138 3.04 -7.28 -8.31
C ILE A 138 3.84 -6.95 -9.57
N ARG A 139 4.63 -7.90 -10.11
CA ARG A 139 5.37 -7.73 -11.37
C ARG A 139 4.45 -7.37 -12.54
N GLU A 140 3.35 -8.10 -12.72
CA GLU A 140 2.40 -7.79 -13.79
C GLU A 140 1.68 -6.46 -13.57
N ALA A 141 1.37 -6.10 -12.31
CA ALA A 141 0.78 -4.82 -11.98
C ALA A 141 1.69 -3.65 -12.37
N VAL A 142 2.98 -3.66 -11.95
CA VAL A 142 3.92 -2.58 -12.27
C VAL A 142 4.33 -2.55 -13.74
N LYS A 143 4.27 -3.68 -14.45
CA LYS A 143 4.48 -3.74 -15.90
C LYS A 143 3.31 -3.11 -16.67
N ARG A 144 2.08 -3.37 -16.21
CA ARG A 144 0.86 -2.78 -16.78
C ARG A 144 0.78 -1.28 -16.49
N ASP A 145 1.18 -0.88 -15.30
CA ASP A 145 1.15 0.51 -14.85
C ASP A 145 2.49 0.90 -14.18
N PRO A 146 3.43 1.46 -14.95
CA PRO A 146 4.71 1.92 -14.42
C PRO A 146 4.62 3.03 -13.38
N SER A 147 3.46 3.70 -13.22
CA SER A 147 3.25 4.70 -12.16
C SER A 147 3.15 4.08 -10.76
N LEU A 148 3.08 2.74 -10.66
CA LEU A 148 3.14 2.00 -9.39
C LEU A 148 4.58 1.76 -8.89
N VAL A 149 5.59 2.20 -9.64
CA VAL A 149 7.01 2.14 -9.24
C VAL A 149 7.39 3.47 -8.60
N GLU A 150 7.88 3.43 -7.36
CA GLU A 150 8.37 4.61 -6.66
C GLU A 150 9.86 4.89 -6.94
N GLU A 151 10.28 6.10 -6.60
CA GLU A 151 11.70 6.41 -6.43
C GLU A 151 12.22 5.77 -5.14
N LEU A 152 13.52 5.44 -5.11
CA LEU A 152 14.15 4.95 -3.90
C LEU A 152 14.35 6.11 -2.91
N HIS A 153 13.80 5.97 -1.72
CA HIS A 153 14.01 6.93 -0.62
C HIS A 153 15.02 6.40 0.41
N GLU A 154 15.64 7.31 1.16
CA GLU A 154 16.66 6.98 2.17
C GLU A 154 16.12 6.11 3.32
N ASN A 155 14.82 6.20 3.58
CA ASN A 155 14.12 5.48 4.63
C ASN A 155 13.65 4.08 4.17
N TYR A 156 14.05 3.65 2.97
CA TYR A 156 13.73 2.34 2.41
C TYR A 156 14.92 1.39 2.48
N ARG A 157 14.69 0.17 2.95
CA ARG A 157 15.63 -0.95 2.83
C ARG A 157 15.29 -1.77 1.59
N ILE A 158 16.23 -1.88 0.65
CA ILE A 158 16.11 -2.76 -0.52
C ILE A 158 16.18 -4.21 -0.04
N LEU A 159 15.27 -5.05 -0.54
CA LEU A 159 15.14 -6.47 -0.18
C LEU A 159 15.74 -7.39 -1.26
N ALA A 160 15.23 -7.30 -2.50
CA ALA A 160 15.66 -8.13 -3.62
C ALA A 160 15.20 -7.54 -4.96
N ASP A 161 15.82 -7.98 -6.06
CA ASP A 161 15.28 -7.71 -7.40
C ASP A 161 13.90 -8.36 -7.53
N ILE A 162 12.93 -7.66 -8.11
CA ILE A 162 11.56 -8.18 -8.21
C ILE A 162 11.47 -9.49 -9.01
N ASN A 163 12.44 -9.78 -9.87
CA ASN A 163 12.50 -10.98 -10.70
C ASN A 163 13.11 -12.20 -9.96
N GLU A 164 13.72 -11.99 -8.80
CA GLU A 164 14.33 -13.04 -7.98
C GLU A 164 13.35 -13.60 -6.94
N VAL A 165 12.20 -12.95 -6.76
CA VAL A 165 11.22 -13.30 -5.72
C VAL A 165 10.02 -14.00 -6.35
N GLY A 166 9.88 -15.31 -6.12
CA GLY A 166 8.70 -16.08 -6.53
C GLY A 166 8.72 -16.54 -7.99
#